data_AF-A0A7C7LCE9-F1
#
_entry.id   AF-A0A7C7LCE9-F1
#
_cell.length_a   1.000
_cell.length_b   1.000
_cell.length_c   1.000
_cell.angle_alpha   90.00
_cell.angle_beta   90.00
_cell.angle_gamma   90.00
#
_symmetry.space_group_name_H-M   'P 1'
#
loop_
_entity.id
_entity.type
_entity.pdbx_description
1 polymer ?
#
loop_
_entity_poly.entity_id
_entity_poly.type
_entity_poly.pdbx_seq_one_letter_code
_entity_poly.pdbx_strand_id
1 'polypeptide(L)'
;MFEALFELLFKYRPLVFRQGDFVLASPWSFILIGLVIVVGTAVTLTTYARARGKSTPVDRGVLSALRLTALATVVFCLFRPVLVLSSIVPQQNFLGILIDNSRSMEIADRDNEPRHTFVNRSFESETSGLRAALADRFVLRFFKFSSTTERLTDLHELDYGGTRTDLGSALNRARDELSGVPLSGLVVVSDGADNSESVLTESLRGLGTDGIPVYTVGLGREAFERDIQLSRVEMPRSVLQGTSLVIDIVIGQVGYSGTSIVVQAEDEGRLVSTEDIQLPANGEPATVRMRLTATEPGPRIFRFSVPVQAGEMVAQNNVREVLIVVEDRREKILYFEGEPRFEVKFIRRAVADDENLQLVVLQRTAENKYLRLDVDDADTLIGGFPKTREELFQYRGLILGSIEARYFTPDQLRMIASFVNQRGGDFSESWVAV
;
A
#
# COMPACT_ATOMS: atom_id res chain seq x y z
N MET A 1 -22.29 -61.78 -15.56
CA MET A 1 -23.71 -61.92 -15.96
C MET A 1 -24.66 -61.33 -14.91
N PHE A 2 -24.56 -61.71 -13.63
CA PHE A 2 -25.38 -61.12 -12.55
C PHE A 2 -25.21 -59.60 -12.42
N GLU A 3 -23.97 -59.10 -12.42
CA GLU A 3 -23.71 -57.66 -12.28
C GLU A 3 -24.27 -56.83 -13.44
N ALA A 4 -24.13 -57.32 -14.69
CA ALA A 4 -24.68 -56.66 -15.87
C ALA A 4 -26.22 -56.65 -15.89
N LEU A 5 -26.86 -57.75 -15.42
CA LEU A 5 -28.32 -57.80 -15.28
C LEU A 5 -28.81 -56.87 -14.17
N PHE A 6 -28.09 -56.79 -13.06
CA PHE A 6 -28.41 -55.90 -11.95
C PHE A 6 -28.24 -54.42 -12.36
N GLU A 7 -27.15 -54.09 -13.05
CA GLU A 7 -26.90 -52.75 -13.58
C GLU A 7 -27.95 -52.36 -14.65
N LEU A 8 -28.42 -53.30 -15.47
CA LEU A 8 -29.53 -53.07 -16.41
C LEU A 8 -30.85 -52.73 -15.69
N LEU A 9 -31.19 -53.47 -14.63
CA LEU A 9 -32.45 -53.30 -13.90
C LEU A 9 -32.46 -52.06 -12.99
N PHE A 10 -31.34 -51.77 -12.34
CA PHE A 10 -31.23 -50.72 -11.31
C PHE A 10 -30.43 -49.50 -11.75
N LYS A 11 -29.92 -49.49 -13.00
CA LYS A 11 -29.09 -48.43 -13.61
C LYS A 11 -27.74 -48.14 -12.93
N TYR A 12 -27.46 -48.75 -11.79
CA TYR A 12 -26.25 -48.55 -10.99
C TYR A 12 -25.60 -49.89 -10.63
N ARG A 13 -24.28 -49.87 -10.48
CA ARG A 13 -23.51 -51.05 -10.10
C ARG A 13 -23.86 -51.53 -8.69
N PRO A 14 -23.79 -52.85 -8.42
CA PRO A 14 -24.05 -53.40 -7.09
C PRO A 14 -23.21 -52.79 -5.96
N LEU A 15 -22.01 -52.28 -6.26
CA LEU A 15 -21.12 -51.63 -5.29
C LEU A 15 -21.77 -50.38 -4.66
N VAL A 16 -22.54 -49.62 -5.44
CA VAL A 16 -23.22 -48.39 -5.00
C VAL A 16 -24.26 -48.70 -3.92
N PHE A 17 -24.95 -49.84 -4.06
CA PHE A 17 -25.93 -50.32 -3.08
C PHE A 17 -25.31 -50.86 -1.78
N ARG A 18 -24.00 -51.17 -1.77
CA ARG A 18 -23.29 -51.56 -0.53
C ARG A 18 -22.78 -50.35 0.26
N GLN A 19 -22.58 -49.21 -0.41
CA GLN A 19 -22.03 -47.99 0.18
C GLN A 19 -23.11 -46.98 0.57
N GLY A 20 -24.27 -47.01 -0.08
CA GLY A 20 -25.39 -46.15 0.25
C GLY A 20 -26.29 -46.72 1.34
N ASP A 21 -26.96 -45.82 2.06
CA ASP A 21 -27.98 -46.19 3.05
C ASP A 21 -29.34 -46.30 2.36
N PHE A 22 -30.04 -47.40 2.61
CA PHE A 22 -31.37 -47.63 2.08
C PHE A 22 -32.43 -47.04 3.01
N VAL A 23 -33.15 -46.03 2.53
CA VAL A 23 -34.14 -45.29 3.33
C VAL A 23 -35.50 -45.34 2.63
N LEU A 24 -36.57 -45.53 3.41
CA LEU A 24 -37.94 -45.45 2.93
C LEU A 24 -38.43 -44.00 3.04
N ALA A 25 -38.33 -43.25 1.94
CA ALA A 25 -38.68 -41.83 1.90
C ALA A 25 -40.16 -41.63 1.54
N SER A 26 -41.06 -42.36 2.21
CA SER A 26 -42.49 -42.28 1.91
C SER A 26 -43.08 -40.96 2.42
N PRO A 27 -43.75 -40.17 1.56
CA PRO A 27 -44.48 -38.97 1.98
C PRO A 27 -45.82 -39.30 2.66
N TRP A 28 -46.26 -40.57 2.63
CA TRP A 28 -47.52 -41.02 3.20
C TRP A 28 -47.31 -41.48 4.64
N SER A 29 -48.29 -41.27 5.51
CA SER A 29 -48.23 -41.81 6.86
C SER A 29 -48.21 -43.34 6.82
N PHE A 30 -47.31 -43.96 7.59
CA PHE A 30 -47.21 -45.41 7.71
C PHE A 30 -48.55 -46.09 8.04
N ILE A 31 -49.42 -45.38 8.76
CA ILE A 31 -50.77 -45.81 9.12
C ILE A 31 -51.66 -45.97 7.88
N LEU A 32 -51.60 -45.03 6.94
CA LEU A 32 -52.42 -45.06 5.72
C LEU A 32 -51.96 -46.19 4.79
N ILE A 33 -50.65 -46.40 4.68
CA ILE A 33 -50.09 -47.55 3.93
C ILE A 33 -50.51 -48.87 4.59
N GLY A 34 -50.44 -48.95 5.91
CA GLY A 34 -50.92 -50.10 6.69
C GLY A 34 -52.39 -50.40 6.44
N LEU A 35 -53.25 -49.38 6.40
CA LEU A 35 -54.67 -49.52 6.10
C LEU A 35 -54.90 -50.07 4.68
N VAL A 36 -54.18 -49.55 3.68
CA VAL A 36 -54.25 -50.04 2.29
C VAL A 36 -53.85 -51.51 2.19
N ILE A 37 -52.82 -51.94 2.93
CA ILE A 37 -52.40 -53.34 3.00
C ILE A 37 -53.54 -54.19 3.60
N VAL A 38 -54.05 -53.81 4.77
CA VAL A 38 -55.09 -54.58 5.47
C VAL A 38 -56.36 -54.71 4.62
N VAL A 39 -56.85 -53.61 4.07
CA VAL A 39 -58.05 -53.59 3.23
C VAL A 39 -57.81 -54.36 1.93
N GLY A 40 -56.68 -54.14 1.25
CA GLY A 40 -56.35 -54.82 0.00
C GLY A 40 -56.22 -56.33 0.15
N THR A 41 -55.58 -56.80 1.24
CA THR A 41 -55.46 -58.22 1.57
C THR A 41 -56.81 -58.83 1.94
N ALA A 42 -57.61 -58.16 2.78
CA ALA A 42 -58.94 -58.63 3.16
C ALA A 42 -59.88 -58.74 1.94
N VAL A 43 -59.88 -57.75 1.05
CA VAL A 43 -60.65 -57.78 -0.20
C VAL A 43 -60.19 -58.90 -1.11
N THR A 44 -58.87 -59.10 -1.26
CA THR A 44 -58.30 -60.18 -2.08
C THR A 44 -58.73 -61.54 -1.55
N LEU A 45 -58.55 -61.80 -0.26
CA LEU A 45 -58.92 -63.08 0.35
C LEU A 45 -60.43 -63.34 0.30
N THR A 46 -61.25 -62.34 0.58
CA THR A 46 -62.72 -62.49 0.57
C THR A 46 -63.30 -62.67 -0.83
N THR A 47 -62.77 -61.97 -1.84
CA THR A 47 -63.24 -62.12 -3.23
C THR A 47 -62.90 -63.49 -3.80
N TYR A 48 -61.69 -64.01 -3.57
CA TYR A 48 -61.33 -65.36 -4.03
C TYR A 48 -61.91 -66.49 -3.16
N ALA A 49 -62.19 -66.24 -1.88
CA ALA A 49 -62.91 -67.19 -1.02
C ALA A 49 -64.40 -67.31 -1.38
N ARG A 50 -65.05 -66.20 -1.79
CA ARG A 50 -66.46 -66.17 -2.19
C ARG A 50 -66.70 -66.51 -3.67
N ALA A 51 -65.65 -66.62 -4.47
CA ALA A 51 -65.75 -67.00 -5.88
C ALA A 51 -66.31 -68.43 -6.01
N ARG A 52 -67.62 -68.54 -6.32
CA ARG A 52 -68.31 -69.80 -6.64
C ARG A 52 -68.41 -69.95 -8.15
N GLY A 53 -67.61 -70.86 -8.70
CA GLY A 53 -67.55 -71.21 -10.12
C GLY A 53 -66.73 -72.49 -10.35
N LYS A 54 -66.41 -72.81 -11.61
CA LYS A 54 -65.63 -74.01 -12.00
C LYS A 54 -64.14 -74.02 -11.56
N SER A 55 -63.71 -73.04 -10.77
CA SER A 55 -62.32 -72.91 -10.32
C SER A 55 -61.98 -73.87 -9.19
N THR A 56 -60.86 -74.57 -9.32
CA THR A 56 -60.34 -75.48 -8.29
C THR A 56 -59.74 -74.69 -7.12
N PRO A 57 -59.58 -75.28 -5.92
CA PRO A 57 -58.91 -74.62 -4.80
C PRO A 57 -57.46 -74.20 -5.11
N VAL A 58 -56.78 -74.92 -6.01
CA VAL A 58 -55.42 -74.59 -6.47
C VAL A 58 -55.42 -73.30 -7.29
N ASP A 59 -56.35 -73.16 -8.25
CA ASP A 59 -56.46 -71.96 -9.08
C ASP A 59 -56.71 -70.70 -8.23
N ARG A 60 -57.54 -70.84 -7.18
CA ARG A 60 -57.83 -69.73 -6.25
C ARG A 60 -56.61 -69.37 -5.40
N GLY A 61 -55.83 -70.35 -4.98
CA GLY A 61 -54.57 -70.15 -4.28
C GLY A 61 -53.55 -69.39 -5.15
N VAL A 62 -53.36 -69.83 -6.40
CA VAL A 62 -52.43 -69.20 -7.34
C VAL A 62 -52.85 -67.76 -7.68
N LEU A 63 -54.13 -67.52 -7.98
CA LEU A 63 -54.62 -66.17 -8.28
C LEU A 63 -54.57 -65.24 -7.07
N SER A 64 -54.83 -65.75 -5.87
CA SER A 64 -54.69 -64.98 -4.63
C SER A 64 -53.24 -64.62 -4.38
N ALA A 65 -52.31 -65.57 -4.55
CA ALA A 65 -50.88 -65.34 -4.40
C ALA A 65 -50.39 -64.28 -5.40
N LEU A 66 -50.77 -64.40 -6.68
CA LEU A 66 -50.38 -63.45 -7.72
C LEU A 66 -50.90 -62.03 -7.42
N ARG A 67 -52.15 -61.91 -6.93
CA ARG A 67 -52.73 -60.61 -6.56
C ARG A 67 -52.10 -60.02 -5.30
N LEU A 68 -51.80 -60.84 -4.30
CA LEU A 68 -51.07 -60.39 -3.10
C LEU A 68 -49.65 -59.95 -3.44
N THR A 69 -48.95 -60.65 -4.34
CA THR A 69 -47.64 -60.24 -4.85
C THR A 69 -47.74 -58.91 -5.59
N ALA A 70 -48.75 -58.72 -6.45
CA ALA A 70 -48.96 -57.45 -7.13
C ALA A 70 -49.24 -56.30 -6.15
N LEU A 71 -50.09 -56.54 -5.14
CA LEU A 71 -50.36 -55.58 -4.07
C LEU A 71 -49.09 -55.24 -3.28
N ALA A 72 -48.28 -56.26 -2.93
CA ALA A 72 -47.02 -56.08 -2.22
C ALA A 72 -46.03 -55.23 -3.04
N THR A 73 -45.93 -55.43 -4.36
CA THR A 73 -45.09 -54.60 -5.25
C THR A 73 -45.57 -53.16 -5.27
N VAL A 74 -46.88 -52.90 -5.36
CA VAL A 74 -47.43 -51.53 -5.34
C VAL A 74 -47.14 -50.85 -4.00
N VAL A 75 -47.35 -51.57 -2.89
CA VAL A 75 -47.05 -51.07 -1.54
C VAL A 75 -45.57 -50.77 -1.37
N PHE A 76 -44.69 -51.64 -1.85
CA PHE A 76 -43.24 -51.43 -1.85
C PHE A 76 -42.86 -50.17 -2.64
N CYS A 77 -43.44 -49.95 -3.82
CA CYS A 77 -43.24 -48.71 -4.58
C CYS A 77 -43.76 -47.47 -3.83
N LEU A 78 -44.85 -47.59 -3.07
CA LEU A 78 -45.45 -46.50 -2.29
C LEU A 78 -44.61 -46.11 -1.07
N PHE A 79 -43.83 -47.05 -0.52
CA PHE A 79 -42.81 -46.76 0.48
C PHE A 79 -41.64 -45.93 -0.07
N ARG A 80 -41.57 -45.73 -1.40
CA ARG A 80 -40.56 -44.94 -2.10
C ARG A 80 -39.14 -45.28 -1.61
N PRO A 81 -38.66 -46.50 -1.89
CA PRO A 81 -37.31 -46.90 -1.53
C PRO A 81 -36.30 -46.01 -2.26
N VAL A 82 -35.48 -45.29 -1.50
CA VAL A 82 -34.43 -44.42 -2.02
C VAL A 82 -33.10 -44.88 -1.45
N LEU A 83 -32.10 -44.99 -2.33
CA LEU A 83 -30.72 -45.20 -1.94
C LEU A 83 -30.08 -43.82 -1.76
N VAL A 84 -29.68 -43.48 -0.53
CA VAL A 84 -28.99 -42.23 -0.22
C VAL A 84 -27.48 -42.47 -0.29
N LEU A 85 -26.80 -41.68 -1.11
CA LEU A 85 -25.35 -41.75 -1.29
C LEU A 85 -24.73 -40.48 -0.71
N SER A 86 -23.96 -40.63 0.36
CA SER A 86 -23.17 -39.54 0.93
C SER A 86 -21.83 -39.46 0.20
N SER A 87 -21.68 -38.52 -0.73
CA SER A 87 -20.36 -38.17 -1.25
C SER A 87 -19.69 -37.18 -0.31
N ILE A 88 -18.47 -37.50 0.14
CA ILE A 88 -17.60 -36.53 0.79
C ILE A 88 -17.06 -35.66 -0.35
N VAL A 89 -17.56 -34.43 -0.48
CA VAL A 89 -16.89 -33.43 -1.30
C VAL A 89 -15.69 -32.96 -0.48
N PRO A 90 -14.43 -33.24 -0.89
CA PRO A 90 -13.29 -32.66 -0.20
C PRO A 90 -13.44 -31.15 -0.27
N GLN A 91 -13.59 -30.49 0.88
CA GLN A 91 -13.49 -29.03 0.93
C GLN A 91 -12.08 -28.69 0.49
N GLN A 92 -11.98 -28.02 -0.66
CA GLN A 92 -10.71 -27.49 -1.15
C GLN A 92 -10.32 -26.35 -0.22
N ASN A 93 -9.40 -26.64 0.69
CA ASN A 93 -8.81 -25.66 1.57
C ASN A 93 -7.97 -24.68 0.74
N PHE A 94 -8.18 -23.38 0.93
CA PHE A 94 -7.45 -22.36 0.19
C PHE A 94 -6.20 -21.94 0.96
N LEU A 95 -5.11 -21.65 0.24
CA LEU A 95 -3.89 -21.08 0.80
C LEU A 95 -3.53 -19.82 0.01
N GLY A 96 -3.48 -18.69 0.71
CA GLY A 96 -3.00 -17.43 0.13
C GLY A 96 -1.48 -17.39 0.16
N ILE A 97 -0.84 -17.07 -0.96
CA ILE A 97 0.61 -16.89 -1.07
C ILE A 97 0.85 -15.44 -1.49
N LEU A 98 1.42 -14.64 -0.59
CA LEU A 98 1.78 -13.26 -0.79
C LEU A 98 3.27 -13.21 -1.14
N ILE A 99 3.60 -12.64 -2.30
CA ILE A 99 4.95 -12.50 -2.81
C ILE A 99 5.29 -11.01 -2.86
N ASP A 100 6.40 -10.66 -2.24
CA ASP A 100 6.95 -9.32 -2.28
C ASP A 100 7.44 -8.97 -3.69
N ASN A 101 6.96 -7.85 -4.23
CA ASN A 101 7.29 -7.31 -5.55
C ASN A 101 8.03 -5.97 -5.43
N SER A 102 8.72 -5.74 -4.31
CA SER A 102 9.57 -4.58 -4.11
C SER A 102 10.97 -4.74 -4.72
N ARG A 103 11.65 -3.63 -4.97
CA ARG A 103 13.01 -3.58 -5.54
C ARG A 103 14.06 -4.27 -4.66
N SER A 104 13.79 -4.46 -3.37
CA SER A 104 14.74 -5.18 -2.50
C SER A 104 14.86 -6.66 -2.88
N MET A 105 13.90 -7.20 -3.63
CA MET A 105 13.92 -8.56 -4.16
C MET A 105 14.91 -8.73 -5.33
N GLU A 106 15.34 -7.64 -5.97
CA GLU A 106 16.37 -7.62 -7.01
C GLU A 106 17.80 -7.63 -6.44
N ILE A 107 17.95 -7.39 -5.13
CA ILE A 107 19.26 -7.36 -4.48
C ILE A 107 19.87 -8.76 -4.54
N ALA A 108 21.11 -8.84 -5.03
CA ALA A 108 21.88 -10.08 -5.05
C ALA A 108 22.16 -10.54 -3.61
N ASP A 109 21.93 -11.82 -3.33
CA ASP A 109 22.09 -12.40 -1.99
C ASP A 109 23.03 -13.61 -2.01
N ARG A 110 22.57 -14.79 -1.56
CA ARG A 110 23.38 -16.01 -1.56
C ARG A 110 23.72 -16.39 -3.00
N ASP A 111 24.96 -16.85 -3.18
CA ASP A 111 25.49 -17.25 -4.48
C ASP A 111 25.47 -16.15 -5.55
N ASN A 112 25.37 -14.88 -5.13
CA ASN A 112 25.27 -13.71 -6.01
C ASN A 112 24.04 -13.74 -6.94
N GLU A 113 23.01 -14.51 -6.58
CA GLU A 113 21.71 -14.52 -7.25
C GLU A 113 20.75 -13.52 -6.58
N PRO A 114 19.91 -12.81 -7.34
CA PRO A 114 18.83 -11.99 -6.77
C PRO A 114 17.88 -12.80 -5.89
N ARG A 115 17.35 -12.20 -4.83
CA ARG A 115 16.41 -12.86 -3.90
C ARG A 115 15.16 -13.43 -4.61
N HIS A 116 14.67 -12.75 -5.65
CA HIS A 116 13.54 -13.23 -6.44
C HIS A 116 13.79 -14.58 -7.14
N THR A 117 15.05 -14.97 -7.33
CA THR A 117 15.40 -16.28 -7.93
C THR A 117 14.84 -17.44 -7.10
N PHE A 118 14.77 -17.28 -5.78
CA PHE A 118 14.13 -18.26 -4.90
C PHE A 118 12.63 -18.41 -5.19
N VAL A 119 11.93 -17.29 -5.44
CA VAL A 119 10.49 -17.28 -5.75
C VAL A 119 10.24 -18.03 -7.04
N ASN A 120 10.98 -17.68 -8.11
CA ASN A 120 10.86 -18.34 -9.40
C ASN A 120 11.15 -19.84 -9.27
N ARG A 121 12.29 -20.22 -8.67
CA ARG A 121 12.65 -21.64 -8.50
C ARG A 121 11.64 -22.44 -7.68
N SER A 122 11.04 -21.83 -6.65
CA SER A 122 10.13 -22.53 -5.73
C SER A 122 8.68 -22.59 -6.21
N PHE A 123 8.23 -21.60 -6.99
CA PHE A 123 6.83 -21.43 -7.37
C PHE A 123 6.55 -21.48 -8.88
N GLU A 124 7.55 -21.41 -9.75
CA GLU A 124 7.36 -21.46 -11.22
C GLU A 124 6.99 -22.87 -11.71
N SER A 125 7.60 -23.92 -11.16
CA SER A 125 7.29 -25.30 -11.57
C SER A 125 5.93 -25.74 -11.02
N GLU A 126 5.00 -26.08 -11.91
CA GLU A 126 3.70 -26.64 -11.52
C GLU A 126 3.78 -28.12 -11.12
N THR A 127 4.78 -28.84 -11.62
CA THR A 127 4.90 -30.30 -11.52
C THR A 127 5.91 -30.78 -10.49
N SER A 128 6.75 -29.89 -9.97
CA SER A 128 7.78 -30.23 -8.99
C SER A 128 8.05 -29.08 -8.03
N GLY A 129 8.62 -29.39 -6.86
CA GLY A 129 8.99 -28.39 -5.86
C GLY A 129 7.86 -27.99 -4.91
N LEU A 130 8.00 -26.79 -4.33
CA LEU A 130 7.16 -26.32 -3.22
C LEU A 130 5.71 -26.08 -3.67
N ARG A 131 5.50 -25.46 -4.84
CA ARG A 131 4.17 -25.25 -5.42
C ARG A 131 3.40 -26.56 -5.58
N ALA A 132 4.01 -27.59 -6.16
CA ALA A 132 3.36 -28.88 -6.37
C ALA A 132 2.97 -29.55 -5.03
N ALA A 133 3.87 -29.52 -4.04
CA ALA A 133 3.61 -30.07 -2.71
C ALA A 133 2.47 -29.35 -1.98
N LEU A 134 2.36 -28.03 -2.13
CA LEU A 134 1.25 -27.25 -1.58
C LEU A 134 -0.05 -27.47 -2.35
N ALA A 135 0.02 -27.57 -3.69
CA ALA A 135 -1.14 -27.76 -4.56
C ALA A 135 -1.83 -29.12 -4.39
N ASP A 136 -1.11 -30.15 -3.92
CA ASP A 136 -1.68 -31.47 -3.58
C ASP A 136 -2.73 -31.38 -2.46
N ARG A 137 -2.56 -30.41 -1.54
CA ARG A 137 -3.40 -30.26 -0.34
C ARG A 137 -4.28 -29.02 -0.35
N PHE A 138 -3.88 -27.99 -1.07
CA PHE A 138 -4.51 -26.68 -1.03
C PHE A 138 -4.75 -26.10 -2.42
N VAL A 139 -5.82 -25.34 -2.57
CA VAL A 139 -6.02 -24.48 -3.73
C VAL A 139 -5.27 -23.16 -3.50
N LEU A 140 -4.21 -22.96 -4.28
CA LEU A 140 -3.32 -21.81 -4.12
C LEU A 140 -3.92 -20.54 -4.73
N ARG A 141 -3.73 -19.41 -4.05
CA ARG A 141 -4.07 -18.06 -4.53
C ARG A 141 -2.87 -17.16 -4.34
N PHE A 142 -2.30 -16.68 -5.44
CA PHE A 142 -1.12 -15.83 -5.42
C PHE A 142 -1.50 -14.35 -5.37
N PHE A 143 -0.72 -13.58 -4.64
CA PHE A 143 -0.84 -12.13 -4.52
C PHE A 143 0.55 -11.53 -4.65
N LYS A 144 0.67 -10.45 -5.43
CA LYS A 144 1.87 -9.59 -5.39
C LYS A 144 1.58 -8.42 -4.48
N PHE A 145 2.58 -8.00 -3.73
CA PHE A 145 2.46 -6.78 -2.93
C PHE A 145 3.73 -5.93 -2.99
N SER A 146 3.53 -4.63 -2.93
CA SER A 146 4.58 -3.62 -2.73
C SER A 146 3.97 -2.43 -2.01
N SER A 147 3.71 -1.31 -2.71
CA SER A 147 2.88 -0.21 -2.20
C SER A 147 1.39 -0.53 -2.25
N THR A 148 0.97 -1.37 -3.18
CA THR A 148 -0.39 -1.91 -3.36
C THR A 148 -0.33 -3.44 -3.40
N THR A 149 -1.48 -4.08 -3.21
CA THR A 149 -1.61 -5.55 -3.24
C THR A 149 -2.65 -5.99 -4.25
N GLU A 150 -2.25 -6.92 -5.12
CA GLU A 150 -3.04 -7.39 -6.25
C GLU A 150 -2.99 -8.91 -6.35
N ARG A 151 -4.08 -9.54 -6.81
CA ARG A 151 -4.09 -10.97 -7.10
C ARG A 151 -3.27 -11.24 -8.36
N LEU A 152 -2.37 -12.20 -8.29
CA LEU A 152 -1.61 -12.73 -9.41
C LEU A 152 -2.36 -13.88 -10.06
N THR A 153 -2.43 -13.86 -11.40
CA THR A 153 -2.89 -15.02 -12.18
C THR A 153 -1.70 -15.83 -12.69
N ASP A 154 -0.65 -15.13 -13.12
CA ASP A 154 0.62 -15.70 -13.56
C ASP A 154 1.79 -15.09 -12.77
N LEU A 155 2.78 -15.91 -12.41
CA LEU A 155 4.00 -15.45 -11.72
C LEU A 155 4.89 -14.61 -12.63
N HIS A 156 4.75 -14.70 -13.95
CA HIS A 156 5.49 -13.85 -14.90
C HIS A 156 5.08 -12.37 -14.84
N GLU A 157 4.00 -12.01 -14.12
CA GLU A 157 3.59 -10.63 -13.87
C GLU A 157 4.39 -9.94 -12.75
N LEU A 158 5.34 -10.64 -12.12
CA LEU A 158 6.25 -10.11 -11.11
C LEU A 158 7.39 -9.34 -11.79
N ASP A 159 7.43 -8.03 -11.61
CA ASP A 159 8.43 -7.13 -12.18
C ASP A 159 9.43 -6.59 -11.15
N TYR A 160 9.19 -6.83 -9.85
CA TYR A 160 9.99 -6.37 -8.71
C TYR A 160 10.27 -4.85 -8.71
N GLY A 161 9.43 -4.05 -9.37
CA GLY A 161 9.65 -2.60 -9.52
C GLY A 161 9.21 -1.74 -8.33
N GLY A 162 8.57 -2.34 -7.32
CA GLY A 162 7.93 -1.64 -6.21
C GLY A 162 8.89 -0.86 -5.31
N THR A 163 8.57 0.39 -5.00
CA THR A 163 9.42 1.28 -4.19
C THR A 163 9.16 1.20 -2.68
N ARG A 164 8.12 0.48 -2.27
CA ARG A 164 7.66 0.36 -0.89
C ARG A 164 7.22 -1.08 -0.62
N THR A 165 7.33 -1.52 0.62
CA THR A 165 6.87 -2.83 1.10
C THR A 165 5.87 -2.59 2.22
N ASP A 166 4.59 -2.84 1.95
CA ASP A 166 3.47 -2.63 2.86
C ASP A 166 2.79 -3.98 3.19
N LEU A 167 3.37 -4.70 4.16
CA LEU A 167 2.89 -6.00 4.62
C LEU A 167 1.51 -5.89 5.28
N GLY A 168 1.27 -4.81 6.01
CA GLY A 168 0.02 -4.59 6.74
C GLY A 168 -1.19 -4.53 5.83
N SER A 169 -1.11 -3.73 4.76
CA SER A 169 -2.17 -3.65 3.75
C SER A 169 -2.29 -4.94 2.93
N ALA A 170 -1.17 -5.61 2.64
CA ALA A 170 -1.17 -6.85 1.88
C ALA A 170 -1.90 -7.98 2.58
N LEU A 171 -1.62 -8.15 3.87
CA LEU A 171 -2.29 -9.13 4.73
C LEU A 171 -3.80 -8.86 4.82
N ASN A 172 -4.21 -7.61 5.03
CA ASN A 172 -5.62 -7.23 5.10
C ASN A 172 -6.33 -7.46 3.76
N ARG A 173 -5.70 -7.05 2.65
CA ARG A 173 -6.24 -7.22 1.30
C ARG A 173 -6.46 -8.70 0.96
N ALA A 174 -5.46 -9.55 1.27
CA ALA A 174 -5.54 -10.99 1.05
C ALA A 174 -6.62 -11.64 1.93
N ARG A 175 -6.73 -11.24 3.20
CA ARG A 175 -7.80 -11.67 4.11
C ARG A 175 -9.19 -11.33 3.57
N ASP A 176 -9.40 -10.06 3.20
CA ASP A 176 -10.70 -9.58 2.74
C ASP A 176 -11.14 -10.30 1.46
N GLU A 177 -10.22 -10.50 0.52
CA GLU A 177 -10.51 -11.15 -0.75
C GLU A 177 -10.76 -12.66 -0.63
N LEU A 178 -10.18 -13.30 0.39
CA LEU A 178 -10.33 -14.73 0.66
C LEU A 178 -11.38 -15.02 1.76
N SER A 179 -12.08 -14.01 2.26
CA SER A 179 -13.11 -14.16 3.31
C SER A 179 -14.30 -15.04 2.89
N GLY A 180 -14.55 -15.19 1.60
CA GLY A 180 -15.62 -16.03 1.04
C GLY A 180 -15.25 -17.51 0.83
N VAL A 181 -14.02 -17.93 1.15
CA VAL A 181 -13.53 -19.29 0.95
C VAL A 181 -12.93 -19.88 2.24
N PRO A 182 -12.88 -21.22 2.41
CA PRO A 182 -12.25 -21.84 3.58
C PRO A 182 -10.72 -21.67 3.53
N LEU A 183 -10.24 -20.53 4.00
CA LEU A 183 -8.82 -20.17 4.06
C LEU A 183 -8.12 -20.91 5.19
N SER A 184 -7.08 -21.67 4.85
CA SER A 184 -6.26 -22.41 5.84
C SER A 184 -5.07 -21.61 6.38
N GLY A 185 -4.69 -20.53 5.71
CA GLY A 185 -3.59 -19.67 6.13
C GLY A 185 -3.08 -18.77 5.01
N LEU A 186 -2.14 -17.90 5.37
CA LEU A 186 -1.40 -17.04 4.46
C LEU A 186 0.09 -17.37 4.56
N VAL A 187 0.77 -17.48 3.42
CA VAL A 187 2.23 -17.59 3.32
C VAL A 187 2.75 -16.27 2.79
N VAL A 188 3.68 -15.63 3.50
CA VAL A 188 4.30 -14.37 3.10
C VAL A 188 5.75 -14.64 2.73
N VAL A 189 6.14 -14.28 1.51
CA VAL A 189 7.49 -14.42 0.99
C VAL A 189 8.07 -13.02 0.75
N SER A 190 9.01 -12.60 1.58
CA SER A 190 9.56 -11.24 1.60
C SER A 190 10.92 -11.21 2.29
N ASP A 191 11.70 -10.16 2.09
CA ASP A 191 12.88 -9.87 2.92
C ASP A 191 12.54 -9.26 4.28
N GLY A 192 11.26 -8.97 4.53
CA GLY A 192 10.76 -8.45 5.81
C GLY A 192 10.99 -6.95 6.01
N ALA A 193 11.45 -6.22 4.98
CA ALA A 193 11.74 -4.80 5.06
C ALA A 193 10.48 -3.92 4.94
N ASP A 194 9.48 -4.13 5.82
CA ASP A 194 8.29 -3.27 5.87
C ASP A 194 8.69 -1.84 6.20
N ASN A 195 8.40 -0.95 5.27
CA ASN A 195 8.65 0.49 5.40
C ASN A 195 7.34 1.26 5.25
N SER A 196 6.24 0.63 5.65
CA SER A 196 4.93 1.26 5.71
C SER A 196 4.83 2.20 6.91
N GLU A 197 3.94 3.18 6.84
CA GLU A 197 3.61 4.03 8.00
C GLU A 197 2.67 3.32 8.99
N SER A 198 2.11 2.18 8.59
CA SER A 198 1.07 1.47 9.34
C SER A 198 1.66 0.49 10.35
N VAL A 199 1.04 0.37 11.53
CA VAL A 199 1.46 -0.60 12.53
C VAL A 199 0.92 -1.99 12.17
N LEU A 200 1.82 -2.92 11.84
CA LEU A 200 1.49 -4.30 11.44
C LEU A 200 0.64 -5.06 12.48
N THR A 201 0.75 -4.70 13.77
CA THR A 201 0.03 -5.36 14.88
C THR A 201 -1.49 -5.37 14.70
N GLU A 202 -2.08 -4.33 14.09
CA GLU A 202 -3.54 -4.29 13.90
C GLU A 202 -3.99 -5.30 12.84
N SER A 203 -3.28 -5.36 11.69
CA SER A 203 -3.53 -6.36 10.65
C SER A 203 -3.42 -7.79 11.19
N LEU A 204 -2.39 -8.05 12.01
CA LEU A 204 -2.19 -9.35 12.65
C LEU A 204 -3.28 -9.72 13.66
N ARG A 205 -3.81 -8.75 14.42
CA ARG A 205 -4.93 -8.99 15.35
C ARG A 205 -6.19 -9.41 14.60
N GLY A 206 -6.46 -8.76 13.46
CA GLY A 206 -7.57 -9.12 12.58
C GLY A 206 -7.48 -10.58 12.12
N LEU A 207 -6.32 -10.98 11.62
CA LEU A 207 -6.06 -12.37 11.19
C LEU A 207 -6.17 -13.38 12.34
N GLY A 208 -5.66 -13.02 13.53
CA GLY A 208 -5.74 -13.86 14.72
C GLY A 208 -7.17 -14.07 15.21
N THR A 209 -8.04 -13.06 15.08
CA THR A 209 -9.47 -13.16 15.43
C THR A 209 -10.21 -14.15 14.54
N ASP A 210 -9.86 -14.20 13.26
CA ASP A 210 -10.43 -15.14 12.28
C ASP A 210 -9.77 -16.53 12.32
N GLY A 211 -8.76 -16.72 13.18
CA GLY A 211 -8.01 -17.98 13.28
C GLY A 211 -7.17 -18.30 12.05
N ILE A 212 -6.76 -17.29 11.27
CA ILE A 212 -5.96 -17.45 10.05
C ILE A 212 -4.47 -17.40 10.43
N PRO A 213 -3.71 -18.51 10.35
CA PRO A 213 -2.28 -18.50 10.60
C PRO A 213 -1.51 -17.81 9.47
N VAL A 214 -0.46 -17.07 9.83
CA VAL A 214 0.49 -16.47 8.88
C VAL A 214 1.83 -17.18 8.98
N TYR A 215 2.32 -17.70 7.86
CA TYR A 215 3.62 -18.35 7.74
C TYR A 215 4.56 -17.42 6.97
N THR A 216 5.72 -17.10 7.53
CA THR A 216 6.68 -16.21 6.89
C THR A 216 7.85 -17.00 6.30
N VAL A 217 8.26 -16.63 5.09
CA VAL A 217 9.46 -17.10 4.41
C VAL A 217 10.34 -15.88 4.17
N GLY A 218 11.30 -15.69 5.07
CA GLY A 218 12.28 -14.61 4.99
C GLY A 218 13.31 -14.88 3.90
N LEU A 219 13.54 -13.91 3.01
CA LEU A 219 14.55 -13.97 1.96
C LEU A 219 15.67 -12.97 2.23
N GLY A 220 16.92 -13.38 2.03
CA GLY A 220 18.06 -12.54 2.36
C GLY A 220 18.89 -13.07 3.53
N ARG A 221 20.03 -12.44 3.77
CA ARG A 221 20.82 -12.60 4.99
C ARG A 221 20.25 -11.74 6.12
N GLU A 222 20.33 -12.25 7.34
CA GLU A 222 19.89 -11.54 8.54
C GLU A 222 20.84 -10.40 8.95
N ALA A 223 22.09 -10.44 8.48
CA ALA A 223 23.10 -9.42 8.76
C ALA A 223 23.94 -9.12 7.51
N PHE A 224 24.18 -7.85 7.27
CA PHE A 224 25.13 -7.38 6.26
C PHE A 224 26.54 -7.37 6.84
N GLU A 225 27.51 -7.95 6.13
CA GLU A 225 28.91 -7.99 6.55
C GLU A 225 29.67 -6.73 6.10
N ARG A 226 29.33 -6.24 4.90
CA ARG A 226 29.98 -5.09 4.24
C ARG A 226 28.96 -4.30 3.44
N ASP A 227 28.61 -3.13 3.94
CA ASP A 227 27.60 -2.27 3.33
C ASP A 227 27.84 -0.81 3.70
N ILE A 228 27.65 0.11 2.74
CA ILE A 228 27.61 1.54 2.98
C ILE A 228 26.28 2.07 2.44
N GLN A 229 25.52 2.78 3.27
CA GLN A 229 24.26 3.36 2.84
C GLN A 229 24.20 4.86 3.11
N LEU A 230 23.62 5.60 2.15
CA LEU A 230 23.15 6.96 2.39
C LEU A 230 21.81 6.90 3.13
N SER A 231 21.91 7.03 4.46
CA SER A 231 20.76 6.89 5.36
C SER A 231 19.84 8.10 5.28
N ARG A 232 20.41 9.31 5.28
CA ARG A 232 19.64 10.56 5.28
C ARG A 232 20.41 11.67 4.59
N VAL A 233 19.68 12.49 3.85
CA VAL A 233 20.17 13.75 3.28
C VAL A 233 19.24 14.86 3.77
N GLU A 234 19.76 15.79 4.56
CA GLU A 234 18.98 16.91 5.08
C GLU A 234 19.10 18.12 4.16
N MET A 235 18.02 18.41 3.42
CA MET A 235 17.93 19.57 2.54
C MET A 235 16.57 20.27 2.65
N PRO A 236 16.53 21.61 2.46
CA PRO A 236 15.27 22.33 2.34
C PRO A 236 14.52 21.94 1.04
N ARG A 237 13.20 22.13 1.04
CA ARG A 237 12.34 21.84 -0.14
C ARG A 237 12.41 22.91 -1.22
N SER A 238 12.68 24.16 -0.84
CA SER A 238 12.85 25.28 -1.76
C SER A 238 13.88 26.29 -1.26
N VAL A 239 14.55 26.94 -2.20
CA VAL A 239 15.63 27.93 -1.95
C VAL A 239 15.61 29.00 -3.03
N LEU A 240 16.15 30.18 -2.73
CA LEU A 240 16.33 31.23 -3.73
C LEU A 240 17.56 30.94 -4.59
N GLN A 241 17.51 31.36 -5.85
CA GLN A 241 18.64 31.28 -6.76
C GLN A 241 19.89 31.97 -6.17
N GLY A 242 21.06 31.38 -6.40
CA GLY A 242 22.34 31.87 -5.88
C GLY A 242 22.61 31.59 -4.41
N THR A 243 21.66 31.01 -3.67
CA THR A 243 21.85 30.66 -2.26
C THR A 243 22.85 29.51 -2.10
N SER A 244 23.80 29.66 -1.18
CA SER A 244 24.70 28.58 -0.76
C SER A 244 24.11 27.81 0.43
N LEU A 245 23.93 26.51 0.25
CA LEU A 245 23.34 25.58 1.21
C LEU A 245 24.43 24.74 1.85
N VAL A 246 24.31 24.53 3.15
CA VAL A 246 25.07 23.50 3.88
C VAL A 246 24.16 22.31 4.07
N ILE A 247 24.61 21.14 3.62
CA ILE A 247 23.82 19.92 3.58
C ILE A 247 24.50 18.90 4.49
N ASP A 248 23.74 18.39 5.45
CA ASP A 248 24.16 17.31 6.32
C ASP A 248 23.72 15.97 5.71
N ILE A 249 24.70 15.13 5.40
CA ILE A 249 24.51 13.79 4.82
C ILE A 249 24.91 12.77 5.88
N VAL A 250 23.98 11.89 6.24
CA VAL A 250 24.19 10.80 7.20
C VAL A 250 24.45 9.51 6.45
N ILE A 251 25.62 8.93 6.68
CA ILE A 251 26.09 7.69 6.07
C ILE A 251 26.12 6.61 7.14
N GLY A 252 25.42 5.51 6.89
CA GLY A 252 25.52 4.29 7.68
C GLY A 252 26.55 3.38 7.05
N GLN A 253 27.34 2.68 7.87
CA GLN A 253 28.34 1.73 7.37
C GLN A 253 28.51 0.54 8.29
N VAL A 254 28.77 -0.61 7.69
CA VAL A 254 29.20 -1.83 8.36
C VAL A 254 30.36 -2.42 7.58
N GLY A 255 31.47 -2.75 8.26
CA GLY A 255 32.59 -3.47 7.66
C GLY A 255 33.62 -2.59 6.94
N TYR A 256 33.45 -1.26 6.98
CA TYR A 256 34.34 -0.29 6.33
C TYR A 256 34.99 0.71 7.30
N SER A 257 34.99 0.42 8.60
CA SER A 257 35.60 1.29 9.62
C SER A 257 37.03 1.70 9.30
N GLY A 258 37.33 2.99 9.45
CA GLY A 258 38.65 3.58 9.20
C GLY A 258 38.98 3.82 7.73
N THR A 259 38.13 3.38 6.80
CA THR A 259 38.28 3.61 5.36
C THR A 259 37.88 5.04 5.01
N SER A 260 38.68 5.71 4.18
CA SER A 260 38.30 7.00 3.60
C SER A 260 37.48 6.77 2.34
N ILE A 261 36.29 7.35 2.29
CA ILE A 261 35.39 7.33 1.13
C ILE A 261 35.13 8.75 0.64
N VAL A 262 34.71 8.83 -0.61
CA VAL A 262 34.40 10.09 -1.28
C VAL A 262 32.88 10.19 -1.46
N VAL A 263 32.28 11.28 -0.99
CA VAL A 263 30.86 11.58 -1.22
C VAL A 263 30.75 12.58 -2.37
N GLN A 264 29.95 12.25 -3.37
CA GLN A 264 29.75 13.06 -4.56
C GLN A 264 28.33 13.64 -4.56
N ALA A 265 28.22 14.92 -4.86
CA ALA A 265 26.95 15.61 -5.08
C ALA A 265 26.88 16.09 -6.52
N GLU A 266 25.85 15.66 -7.23
CA GLU A 266 25.55 16.01 -8.62
C GLU A 266 24.24 16.79 -8.71
N ASP A 267 24.17 17.70 -9.68
CA ASP A 267 23.01 18.50 -10.03
C ASP A 267 22.69 18.26 -11.51
N GLU A 268 21.57 17.59 -11.79
CA GLU A 268 21.19 17.17 -13.15
C GLU A 268 22.33 16.46 -13.92
N GLY A 269 23.09 15.62 -13.21
CA GLY A 269 24.21 14.83 -13.75
C GLY A 269 25.55 15.57 -13.84
N ARG A 270 25.63 16.85 -13.43
CA ARG A 270 26.89 17.58 -13.31
C ARG A 270 27.42 17.49 -11.88
N LEU A 271 28.66 17.03 -11.70
CA LEU A 271 29.31 17.03 -10.39
C LEU A 271 29.48 18.48 -9.88
N VAL A 272 28.87 18.78 -8.72
CA VAL A 272 28.90 20.11 -8.10
C VAL A 272 29.84 20.16 -6.92
N SER A 273 29.92 19.09 -6.14
CA SER A 273 30.77 19.04 -4.95
C SER A 273 31.23 17.62 -4.64
N THR A 274 32.35 17.53 -3.95
CA THR A 274 32.97 16.27 -3.54
C THR A 274 33.62 16.49 -2.19
N GLU A 275 33.35 15.61 -1.23
CA GLU A 275 33.92 15.68 0.12
C GLU A 275 34.44 14.31 0.53
N ASP A 276 35.64 14.29 1.12
CA ASP A 276 36.26 13.08 1.64
C ASP A 276 35.92 12.92 3.12
N ILE A 277 35.51 11.71 3.52
CA ILE A 277 35.26 11.38 4.92
C ILE A 277 35.93 10.06 5.29
N GLN A 278 36.53 10.04 6.49
CA GLN A 278 36.97 8.80 7.12
C GLN A 278 35.81 8.20 7.91
N LEU A 279 35.45 6.96 7.60
CA LEU A 279 34.34 6.27 8.26
C LEU A 279 34.70 5.92 9.73
N PRO A 280 33.77 6.13 10.68
CA PRO A 280 33.98 5.89 12.10
C PRO A 280 33.97 4.38 12.44
N ALA A 281 33.79 4.03 13.72
CA ALA A 281 33.64 2.62 14.12
C ALA A 281 32.42 1.96 13.45
N ASN A 282 32.45 0.63 13.31
CA ASN A 282 31.31 -0.12 12.73
C ASN A 282 30.03 0.14 13.53
N GLY A 283 28.94 0.43 12.82
CA GLY A 283 27.64 0.74 13.42
C GLY A 283 27.44 2.19 13.86
N GLU A 284 28.50 3.02 13.85
CA GLU A 284 28.36 4.46 14.08
C GLU A 284 28.05 5.20 12.77
N PRO A 285 27.04 6.08 12.74
CA PRO A 285 26.76 6.90 11.57
C PRO A 285 27.84 7.97 11.38
N ALA A 286 28.28 8.17 10.14
CA ALA A 286 29.15 9.26 9.76
C ALA A 286 28.31 10.45 9.25
N THR A 287 28.69 11.69 9.57
CA THR A 287 28.02 12.89 9.04
C THR A 287 28.99 13.69 8.19
N VAL A 288 28.62 13.92 6.92
CA VAL A 288 29.36 14.75 5.97
C VAL A 288 28.62 16.05 5.76
N ARG A 289 29.35 17.17 5.81
CA ARG A 289 28.82 18.50 5.51
C ARG A 289 29.29 18.95 4.16
N MET A 290 28.38 19.03 3.19
CA MET A 290 28.68 19.52 1.85
C MET A 290 28.11 20.92 1.67
N ARG A 291 28.85 21.78 0.94
CA ARG A 291 28.34 23.09 0.50
C ARG A 291 27.96 23.02 -0.97
N LEU A 292 26.72 23.41 -1.30
CA LEU A 292 26.20 23.48 -2.66
C LEU A 292 25.62 24.87 -2.93
N THR A 293 25.68 25.35 -4.17
CA THR A 293 25.05 26.61 -4.57
C THR A 293 24.00 26.33 -5.63
N ALA A 294 22.77 26.78 -5.39
CA ALA A 294 21.65 26.60 -6.31
C ALA A 294 21.70 27.66 -7.42
N THR A 295 22.41 27.40 -8.53
CA THR A 295 22.69 28.41 -9.55
C THR A 295 21.58 28.63 -10.57
N GLU A 296 20.80 27.58 -10.87
CA GLU A 296 19.80 27.60 -11.95
C GLU A 296 18.39 27.44 -11.37
N PRO A 297 17.41 28.24 -11.85
CA PRO A 297 16.06 28.22 -11.31
C PRO A 297 15.22 27.07 -11.86
N GLY A 298 14.17 26.72 -11.11
CA GLY A 298 13.24 25.64 -11.43
C GLY A 298 13.37 24.42 -10.51
N PRO A 299 12.58 23.36 -10.76
CA PRO A 299 12.73 22.09 -10.06
C PRO A 299 14.04 21.41 -10.48
N ARG A 300 14.85 21.00 -9.50
CA ARG A 300 16.16 20.37 -9.71
C ARG A 300 16.28 19.11 -8.89
N ILE A 301 16.85 18.05 -9.47
CA ILE A 301 17.16 16.82 -8.75
C ILE A 301 18.65 16.82 -8.40
N PHE A 302 18.95 16.90 -7.10
CA PHE A 302 20.30 16.69 -6.59
C PHE A 302 20.49 15.21 -6.27
N ARG A 303 21.55 14.62 -6.83
CA ARG A 303 21.93 13.23 -6.63
C ARG A 303 23.18 13.16 -5.76
N PHE A 304 23.04 12.58 -4.58
CA PHE A 304 24.14 12.28 -3.66
C PHE A 304 24.52 10.82 -3.84
N SER A 305 25.81 10.54 -4.00
CA SER A 305 26.28 9.17 -4.18
C SER A 305 27.62 8.91 -3.53
N VAL A 306 27.83 7.66 -3.14
CA VAL A 306 29.12 7.12 -2.70
C VAL A 306 29.55 6.07 -3.74
N PRO A 307 30.75 6.17 -4.34
CA PRO A 307 31.24 5.14 -5.24
C PRO A 307 31.28 3.76 -4.56
N VAL A 308 30.87 2.73 -5.30
CA VAL A 308 30.80 1.35 -4.78
C VAL A 308 32.17 0.89 -4.30
N GLN A 309 32.22 0.38 -3.07
CA GLN A 309 33.46 -0.10 -2.46
C GLN A 309 33.68 -1.59 -2.72
N ALA A 310 34.93 -2.03 -2.61
CA ALA A 310 35.29 -3.42 -2.84
C ALA A 310 34.60 -4.34 -1.82
N GLY A 311 33.86 -5.34 -2.32
CA GLY A 311 33.16 -6.32 -1.48
C GLY A 311 31.86 -5.81 -0.84
N GLU A 312 31.33 -4.69 -1.32
CA GLU A 312 30.05 -4.13 -0.89
C GLU A 312 28.88 -4.97 -1.40
N MET A 313 27.90 -5.22 -0.53
CA MET A 313 26.80 -6.14 -0.82
C MET A 313 25.64 -5.48 -1.55
N VAL A 314 25.30 -4.25 -1.18
CA VAL A 314 24.20 -3.48 -1.78
C VAL A 314 24.81 -2.21 -2.33
N ALA A 315 24.66 -1.98 -3.64
CA ALA A 315 25.16 -0.75 -4.28
C ALA A 315 24.03 0.27 -4.50
N GLN A 316 22.78 -0.20 -4.45
CA GLN A 316 21.59 0.59 -4.75
C GLN A 316 21.26 1.60 -3.64
N ASN A 317 21.72 1.35 -2.40
CA ASN A 317 21.57 2.22 -1.24
C ASN A 317 22.70 3.27 -1.11
N ASN A 318 23.67 3.25 -2.04
CA ASN A 318 24.74 4.24 -2.15
C ASN A 318 24.33 5.49 -2.94
N VAL A 319 23.06 5.64 -3.28
CA VAL A 319 22.55 6.81 -4.01
C VAL A 319 21.28 7.34 -3.35
N ARG A 320 21.19 8.67 -3.22
CA ARG A 320 19.98 9.37 -2.80
C ARG A 320 19.73 10.57 -3.68
N GLU A 321 18.50 10.67 -4.18
CA GLU A 321 18.03 11.79 -4.99
C GLU A 321 17.07 12.65 -4.17
N VAL A 322 17.27 13.96 -4.21
CA VAL A 322 16.45 14.94 -3.51
C VAL A 322 16.00 16.00 -4.50
N LEU A 323 14.68 16.17 -4.61
CA LEU A 323 14.08 17.25 -5.38
C LEU A 323 14.06 18.54 -4.56
N ILE A 324 14.62 19.60 -5.11
CA ILE A 324 14.55 20.96 -4.56
C ILE A 324 13.97 21.91 -5.62
N VAL A 325 13.16 22.87 -5.17
CA VAL A 325 12.64 23.93 -6.04
C VAL A 325 13.49 25.18 -5.86
N VAL A 326 14.23 25.56 -6.88
CA VAL A 326 15.00 26.81 -6.90
C VAL A 326 14.09 27.92 -7.42
N GLU A 327 13.72 28.85 -6.55
CA GLU A 327 12.84 29.96 -6.86
C GLU A 327 13.66 31.13 -7.41
N ASP A 328 13.38 31.56 -8.64
CA ASP A 328 13.84 32.84 -9.20
C ASP A 328 12.84 33.92 -8.81
N ARG A 329 12.91 34.36 -7.55
CA ARG A 329 12.12 35.51 -7.09
C ARG A 329 12.92 36.39 -6.17
N ARG A 330 12.63 37.68 -6.24
CA ARG A 330 13.12 38.65 -5.27
C ARG A 330 12.12 38.82 -4.14
N GLU A 331 12.56 38.64 -2.91
CA GLU A 331 11.78 38.94 -1.75
C GLU A 331 11.67 40.47 -1.62
N LYS A 332 10.44 40.99 -1.71
CA LYS A 332 10.17 42.43 -1.72
C LYS A 332 9.98 42.94 -0.29
N ILE A 333 10.66 44.02 0.07
CA ILE A 333 10.51 44.71 1.34
C ILE A 333 10.02 46.13 1.04
N LEU A 334 8.88 46.52 1.61
CA LEU A 334 8.38 47.89 1.51
C LEU A 334 9.00 48.73 2.62
N TYR A 335 9.76 49.75 2.25
CA TYR A 335 10.26 50.78 3.16
C TYR A 335 9.45 52.05 2.97
N PHE A 336 8.72 52.48 4.00
CA PHE A 336 7.92 53.69 3.95
C PHE A 336 8.46 54.77 4.90
N GLU A 337 8.93 55.87 4.33
CA GLU A 337 9.52 57.00 5.05
C GLU A 337 8.57 58.22 5.04
N GLY A 338 8.22 58.72 6.23
CA GLY A 338 7.39 59.92 6.39
C GLY A 338 8.18 61.22 6.26
N GLU A 339 9.46 61.24 6.65
CA GLU A 339 10.35 62.40 6.57
C GLU A 339 11.69 62.02 5.93
N PRO A 340 12.22 62.81 4.97
CA PRO A 340 13.50 62.52 4.32
C PRO A 340 14.68 62.37 5.30
N ARG A 341 15.09 61.13 5.60
CA ARG A 341 16.24 60.82 6.48
C ARG A 341 17.32 60.05 5.72
N PHE A 342 18.57 60.13 6.20
CA PHE A 342 19.70 59.45 5.56
C PHE A 342 19.66 57.91 5.68
N GLU A 343 18.86 57.35 6.58
CA GLU A 343 18.72 55.91 6.83
C GLU A 343 18.40 55.10 5.56
N VAL A 344 17.47 55.60 4.74
CA VAL A 344 17.09 55.00 3.45
C VAL A 344 18.31 54.72 2.58
N LYS A 345 19.26 55.67 2.52
CA LYS A 345 20.48 55.54 1.71
C LYS A 345 21.36 54.40 2.20
N PHE A 346 21.49 54.24 3.52
CA PHE A 346 22.33 53.20 4.10
C PHE A 346 21.72 51.81 3.92
N ILE A 347 20.41 51.67 4.16
CA ILE A 347 19.70 50.39 4.00
C ILE A 347 19.71 49.97 2.52
N ARG A 348 19.40 50.90 1.60
CA ARG A 348 19.43 50.62 0.18
C ARG A 348 20.81 50.21 -0.32
N ARG A 349 21.88 50.80 0.22
CA ARG A 349 23.26 50.39 -0.09
C ARG A 349 23.61 49.02 0.50
N ALA A 350 23.13 48.70 1.70
CA ALA A 350 23.38 47.41 2.34
C ALA A 350 22.72 46.25 1.60
N VAL A 351 21.56 46.50 0.97
CA VAL A 351 20.80 45.49 0.22
C VAL A 351 21.18 45.46 -1.27
N ALA A 352 21.91 46.46 -1.77
CA ALA A 352 22.23 46.59 -3.20
C ALA A 352 23.02 45.40 -3.78
N ASP A 353 23.82 44.71 -2.95
CA ASP A 353 24.63 43.57 -3.38
C ASP A 353 23.85 42.24 -3.35
N ASP A 354 22.62 42.22 -2.81
CA ASP A 354 21.78 41.02 -2.72
C ASP A 354 20.72 41.02 -3.84
N GLU A 355 20.95 40.20 -4.87
CA GLU A 355 20.05 40.08 -6.02
C GLU A 355 18.69 39.46 -5.68
N ASN A 356 18.57 38.79 -4.52
CA ASN A 356 17.35 38.14 -4.06
C ASN A 356 16.46 39.06 -3.22
N LEU A 357 16.92 40.27 -2.89
CA LEU A 357 16.14 41.24 -2.12
C LEU A 357 15.83 42.46 -2.97
N GLN A 358 14.58 42.92 -2.90
CA GLN A 358 14.17 44.17 -3.51
C GLN A 358 13.63 45.11 -2.43
N LEU A 359 14.35 46.19 -2.17
CA LEU A 359 13.92 47.24 -1.25
C LEU A 359 13.10 48.30 -2.00
N VAL A 360 11.78 48.17 -1.97
CA VAL A 360 10.89 49.18 -2.56
C VAL A 360 10.75 50.35 -1.60
N VAL A 361 11.23 51.52 -1.99
CA VAL A 361 11.17 52.72 -1.13
C VAL A 361 10.02 53.60 -1.55
N LEU A 362 9.15 53.89 -0.60
CA LEU A 362 8.13 54.93 -0.67
C LEU A 362 8.52 56.04 0.30
N GLN A 363 8.73 57.26 -0.19
CA GLN A 363 9.16 58.38 0.65
C GLN A 363 8.26 59.59 0.40
N ARG A 364 7.65 60.11 1.47
CA ARG A 364 6.81 61.32 1.39
C ARG A 364 7.69 62.54 1.14
N THR A 365 7.43 63.26 0.05
CA THR A 365 8.14 64.51 -0.31
C THR A 365 7.28 65.76 -0.10
N ALA A 366 5.96 65.64 -0.29
CA ALA A 366 4.98 66.67 0.05
C ALA A 366 3.61 66.01 0.32
N GLU A 367 2.62 66.81 0.65
CA GLU A 367 1.24 66.32 0.81
C GLU A 367 0.76 65.67 -0.50
N ASN A 368 0.41 64.38 -0.41
CA ASN A 368 0.04 63.53 -1.55
C ASN A 368 1.10 63.40 -2.67
N LYS A 369 2.39 63.63 -2.36
CA LYS A 369 3.50 63.37 -3.29
C LYS A 369 4.52 62.43 -2.66
N TYR A 370 4.84 61.38 -3.40
CA TYR A 370 5.77 60.34 -2.97
C TYR A 370 6.89 60.16 -3.98
N LEU A 371 8.12 60.16 -3.48
CA LEU A 371 9.27 59.62 -4.19
C LEU A 371 9.21 58.10 -4.08
N ARG A 372 9.29 57.42 -5.23
CA ARG A 372 9.25 55.96 -5.33
C ARG A 372 10.57 55.50 -5.95
N LEU A 373 11.28 54.60 -5.28
CA LEU A 373 12.53 54.03 -5.76
C LEU A 373 12.42 52.52 -5.81
N ASP A 374 13.11 51.92 -6.78
CA ASP A 374 13.24 50.47 -6.96
C ASP A 374 11.88 49.73 -7.06
N VAL A 375 10.86 50.41 -7.59
CA VAL A 375 9.54 49.84 -7.95
C VAL A 375 9.62 49.07 -9.27
N ASP A 376 8.78 48.04 -9.43
CA ASP A 376 8.75 47.22 -10.65
C ASP A 376 8.17 47.95 -11.87
N ASP A 377 7.17 48.80 -11.63
CA ASP A 377 6.43 49.50 -12.66
C ASP A 377 6.09 50.94 -12.24
N ALA A 378 5.78 51.77 -13.24
CA ALA A 378 5.51 53.18 -13.04
C ALA A 378 4.21 53.45 -12.26
N ASP A 379 3.32 52.46 -12.14
CA ASP A 379 2.00 52.57 -11.53
C ASP A 379 1.95 52.10 -10.06
N THR A 380 2.90 51.26 -9.68
CA THR A 380 3.04 50.72 -8.33
C THR A 380 3.23 51.84 -7.30
N LEU A 381 2.35 51.87 -6.28
CA LEU A 381 2.34 52.86 -5.20
C LEU A 381 2.17 54.32 -5.65
N ILE A 382 1.63 54.61 -6.86
CA ILE A 382 1.29 56.00 -7.25
C ILE A 382 0.41 56.67 -6.19
N GLY A 383 -0.55 55.92 -5.64
CA GLY A 383 -1.50 56.39 -4.63
C GLY A 383 -0.94 56.50 -3.22
N GLY A 384 0.36 56.23 -3.00
CA GLY A 384 0.98 56.16 -1.68
C GLY A 384 0.97 54.75 -1.09
N PHE A 385 0.83 54.66 0.23
CA PHE A 385 0.85 53.39 0.96
C PHE A 385 -0.27 52.44 0.48
N PRO A 386 -0.06 51.11 0.43
CA PRO A 386 -1.06 50.14 0.01
C PRO A 386 -2.45 50.36 0.61
N LYS A 387 -3.48 50.30 -0.22
CA LYS A 387 -4.87 50.53 0.20
C LYS A 387 -5.64 49.25 0.45
N THR A 388 -5.17 48.15 -0.14
CA THR A 388 -5.77 46.82 0.00
C THR A 388 -4.81 45.86 0.68
N ARG A 389 -5.36 44.77 1.23
CA ARG A 389 -4.56 43.74 1.90
C ARG A 389 -3.70 43.03 0.86
N GLU A 390 -4.27 42.79 -0.31
CA GLU A 390 -3.66 42.10 -1.43
C GLU A 390 -2.39 42.83 -1.89
N GLU A 391 -2.44 44.16 -2.02
CA GLU A 391 -1.29 45.01 -2.34
C GLU A 391 -0.19 44.93 -1.26
N LEU A 392 -0.55 45.05 0.01
CA LEU A 392 0.43 45.01 1.10
C LEU A 392 1.08 43.61 1.23
N PHE A 393 0.33 42.55 0.93
CA PHE A 393 0.77 41.17 1.12
C PHE A 393 1.67 40.66 -0.03
N GLN A 394 1.85 41.45 -1.10
CA GLN A 394 2.90 41.22 -2.10
C GLN A 394 4.30 41.42 -1.52
N TYR A 395 4.44 42.19 -0.43
CA TYR A 395 5.71 42.42 0.25
C TYR A 395 5.92 41.38 1.35
N ARG A 396 7.15 40.88 1.49
CA ARG A 396 7.56 39.94 2.54
C ARG A 396 7.86 40.64 3.87
N GLY A 397 8.33 41.90 3.81
CA GLY A 397 8.61 42.74 4.97
C GLY A 397 8.10 44.16 4.80
N LEU A 398 7.89 44.85 5.93
CA LEU A 398 7.46 46.24 6.01
C LEU A 398 8.36 46.98 7.00
N ILE A 399 8.94 48.10 6.58
CA ILE A 399 9.73 49.01 7.43
C ILE A 399 9.06 50.38 7.40
N LEU A 400 8.77 50.94 8.58
CA LEU A 400 8.16 52.26 8.73
C LEU A 400 9.17 53.20 9.38
N GLY A 401 9.52 54.29 8.70
CA GLY A 401 10.46 55.31 9.15
C GLY A 401 9.77 56.66 9.34
N SER A 402 9.94 57.27 10.51
CA SER A 402 9.50 58.64 10.85
C SER A 402 8.14 59.03 10.27
N ILE A 403 7.13 58.19 10.52
CA ILE A 403 5.76 58.41 10.05
C ILE A 403 4.77 58.39 11.20
N GLU A 404 3.86 59.34 11.20
CA GLU A 404 2.89 59.48 12.28
C GLU A 404 1.73 58.49 12.09
N ALA A 405 1.30 57.82 13.17
CA ALA A 405 0.20 56.85 13.11
C ALA A 405 -1.09 57.42 12.50
N ARG A 406 -1.34 58.73 12.69
CA ARG A 406 -2.48 59.47 12.12
C ARG A 406 -2.50 59.54 10.59
N TYR A 407 -1.37 59.26 9.94
CA TYR A 407 -1.30 59.23 8.49
C TYR A 407 -2.07 58.05 7.91
N PHE A 408 -2.05 56.90 8.60
CA PHE A 408 -2.71 55.70 8.15
C PHE A 408 -4.21 55.75 8.44
N THR A 409 -5.02 55.26 7.51
CA THR A 409 -6.44 55.05 7.78
C THR A 409 -6.63 53.94 8.82
N PRO A 410 -7.78 53.90 9.53
CA PRO A 410 -8.08 52.80 10.46
C PRO A 410 -7.97 51.41 9.81
N ASP A 411 -8.33 51.29 8.53
CA ASP A 411 -8.21 50.04 7.79
C ASP A 411 -6.74 49.70 7.48
N GLN A 412 -5.91 50.68 7.11
CA GLN A 412 -4.47 50.47 6.93
C GLN A 412 -3.77 50.02 8.21
N LEU A 413 -4.11 50.60 9.36
CA LEU A 413 -3.58 50.17 10.65
C LEU A 413 -3.96 48.72 10.98
N ARG A 414 -5.21 48.32 10.70
CA ARG A 414 -5.64 46.91 10.85
C ARG A 414 -4.91 45.98 9.89
N MET A 415 -4.63 46.42 8.67
CA MET A 415 -3.84 45.65 7.70
C MET A 415 -2.41 45.46 8.15
N ILE A 416 -1.75 46.52 8.66
CA ILE A 416 -0.39 46.45 9.23
C ILE A 416 -0.36 45.49 10.43
N ALA A 417 -1.32 45.61 11.35
CA ALA A 417 -1.43 44.69 12.49
C ALA A 417 -1.64 43.24 12.03
N SER A 418 -2.46 43.02 10.99
CA SER A 418 -2.67 41.70 10.39
C SER A 418 -1.41 41.15 9.72
N PHE A 419 -0.64 42.01 9.06
CA PHE A 419 0.62 41.67 8.39
C PHE A 419 1.64 41.17 9.41
N VAL A 420 1.81 41.90 10.51
CA VAL A 420 2.67 41.54 11.64
C VAL A 420 2.25 40.21 12.25
N ASN A 421 0.95 40.05 12.58
CA ASN A 421 0.43 38.83 13.22
C ASN A 421 0.58 37.56 12.39
N GLN A 422 0.46 37.64 11.06
CA GLN A 422 0.47 36.45 10.19
C GLN A 422 1.85 36.10 9.64
N ARG A 423 2.74 37.09 9.45
CA ARG A 423 4.08 36.87 8.86
C ARG A 423 5.24 37.06 9.85
N GLY A 424 4.96 37.37 11.11
CA GLY A 424 5.98 37.48 12.17
C GLY A 424 6.86 38.72 12.05
N GLY A 425 6.33 39.85 11.57
CA GLY A 425 7.09 41.09 11.44
C GLY A 425 7.42 41.70 12.80
N ASP A 426 8.70 41.96 13.07
CA ASP A 426 9.13 42.74 14.24
C ASP A 426 8.92 44.25 13.98
N PHE A 427 8.41 44.98 14.96
CA PHE A 427 8.07 46.40 14.84
C PHE A 427 9.20 47.23 15.46
N SER A 428 10.23 47.58 14.67
CA SER A 428 11.33 48.41 15.19
C SER A 428 10.95 49.89 15.18
N GLU A 429 10.42 50.38 16.29
CA GLU A 429 10.21 51.81 16.55
C GLU A 429 11.56 52.40 17.03
N SER A 430 12.30 53.08 16.15
CA SER A 430 13.51 53.79 16.54
C SER A 430 13.14 55.13 17.21
N TRP A 431 13.23 55.17 18.54
CA TRP A 431 12.97 56.32 19.40
C TRP A 431 13.79 57.58 19.02
N VAL A 432 13.14 58.74 19.07
CA VAL A 432 13.76 59.99 19.56
C VAL A 432 12.80 60.60 20.58
N ALA A 433 13.25 60.64 21.84
CA ALA A 433 12.69 61.49 22.87
C ALA A 433 13.23 62.91 22.71
N VAL A 434 12.33 63.89 22.53
CA VAL A 434 12.16 65.11 23.36
C VAL A 434 10.71 65.53 23.25
#